data_AF-A0A536NU80-F1
#
_entry.id   AF-A0A536NU80-F1
#
_cell.length_a   1.000
_cell.length_b   1.000
_cell.length_c   1.000
_cell.angle_alpha   90.00
_cell.angle_beta   90.00
_cell.angle_gamma   90.00
#
_symmetry.space_group_name_H-M   'P 1'
#
loop_
_entity.id
_entity.type
_entity.pdbx_description
1 polymer ?
#
loop_
_entity_poly.entity_id
_entity_poly.type
_entity_poly.pdbx_seq_one_letter_code
_entity_poly.pdbx_strand_id
1 'polypeptide(L)'
;MTEARILGVRVDCLGMGATLGRIEQFVDEGGTHLVATVNPEFVMRAQQDREFARVLESAGLCLPDGMGVVWAARRQGCALRETVSGVDLIQPLAAMCARCGFRLFLLGAGGRVAFRRTGASAGGRDAQADPRARLAGLAGRIWCPGAGAVDRPAPQPARGRRGDRRGWGLRLPDGPCSARPGLDAKGRPRVALPTRPPAMAHPTYGRASDLRSQGSQFSQVRSRAVLSIVVPCFNEEQRLPRTIEQIERYLDARNTPYELILVDDGSADGTRLIMDAAAERHSAVRVEGLPHNRGKGRALAVGVEAAKGDEVLITDADLSTPIEELEKLQAALRDGAGVAIGSRALRASRVEISQPVYRVLMGKAFNLIVQAVLLPGIWDTQCGFKLFRADVAHRVFAGLVTDGFGFDPEVLYRARKQGVRIAEVPVVWRNSAPTKVSPVRSSLDMLKHVIRLRLRG
;
A
#
# COMPACT_ATOMS: atom_id res chain seq x y z
N MET A 1 -7.74 -39.45 1.15
CA MET A 1 -7.15 -38.84 2.36
C MET A 1 -7.96 -37.60 2.69
N THR A 2 -8.46 -37.48 3.92
CA THR A 2 -9.26 -36.33 4.39
C THR A 2 -8.40 -35.17 4.88
N GLU A 3 -7.15 -35.46 5.25
CA GLU A 3 -6.16 -34.48 5.73
C GLU A 3 -4.76 -34.86 5.24
N ALA A 4 -3.86 -33.88 5.22
CA ALA A 4 -2.42 -34.02 4.98
C ALA A 4 -1.63 -33.35 6.12
N ARG A 5 -0.40 -33.81 6.39
CA ARG A 5 0.48 -33.20 7.41
C ARG A 5 1.73 -32.61 6.76
N ILE A 6 1.77 -31.29 6.67
CA ILE A 6 2.90 -30.57 6.07
C ILE A 6 3.82 -30.13 7.20
N LEU A 7 4.99 -30.77 7.30
CA LEU A 7 5.95 -30.55 8.40
C LEU A 7 5.28 -30.65 9.79
N GLY A 8 4.37 -31.62 9.97
CA GLY A 8 3.64 -31.83 11.21
C GLY A 8 2.38 -30.99 11.38
N VAL A 9 2.18 -29.92 10.58
CA VAL A 9 0.95 -29.10 10.60
C VAL A 9 -0.15 -29.77 9.80
N ARG A 10 -1.32 -29.97 10.43
CA ARG A 10 -2.51 -30.52 9.77
C ARG A 10 -3.08 -29.55 8.75
N VAL A 11 -3.44 -30.07 7.58
CA VAL A 11 -4.16 -29.35 6.53
C VAL A 11 -5.27 -30.25 5.99
N ASP A 12 -6.50 -29.76 6.04
CA ASP A 12 -7.69 -30.45 5.59
C ASP A 12 -7.79 -30.43 4.06
N CYS A 13 -8.10 -31.59 3.47
CA CYS A 13 -8.20 -31.79 2.03
C CYS A 13 -9.56 -31.34 1.47
N LEU A 14 -9.99 -30.12 1.80
CA LEU A 14 -11.30 -29.57 1.42
C LEU A 14 -11.17 -28.45 0.37
N GLY A 15 -12.01 -28.52 -0.66
CA GLY A 15 -12.24 -27.41 -1.58
C GLY A 15 -13.21 -26.37 -1.00
N MET A 16 -13.48 -25.30 -1.75
CA MET A 16 -14.30 -24.18 -1.28
C MET A 16 -15.72 -24.62 -0.89
N GLY A 17 -16.40 -25.38 -1.74
CA GLY A 17 -17.78 -25.85 -1.48
C GLY A 17 -17.88 -26.75 -0.25
N ALA A 18 -16.97 -27.71 -0.11
CA ALA A 18 -16.92 -28.61 1.05
C ALA A 18 -16.56 -27.86 2.35
N THR A 19 -15.72 -26.84 2.25
CA THR A 19 -15.39 -25.95 3.37
C THR A 19 -16.64 -25.22 3.88
N LEU A 20 -17.43 -24.62 2.98
CA LEU A 20 -18.66 -23.92 3.37
C LEU A 20 -19.67 -24.86 4.03
N GLY A 21 -19.85 -26.07 3.49
CA GLY A 21 -20.73 -27.07 4.11
C GLY A 21 -20.28 -27.47 5.52
N ARG A 22 -18.96 -27.56 5.77
CA ARG A 22 -18.46 -27.86 7.12
C ARG A 22 -18.64 -26.68 8.08
N ILE A 23 -18.48 -25.45 7.60
CA ILE A 23 -18.73 -24.24 8.41
C ILE A 23 -20.23 -24.13 8.74
N GLU A 24 -21.12 -24.43 7.80
CA GLU A 24 -22.56 -24.49 8.05
C GLU A 24 -22.87 -25.51 9.17
N GLN A 25 -22.29 -26.71 9.09
CA GLN A 25 -22.42 -27.71 10.13
C GLN A 25 -21.88 -27.24 11.51
N PHE A 26 -20.76 -26.51 11.55
CA PHE A 26 -20.25 -25.94 12.80
C PHE A 26 -21.20 -24.93 13.42
N VAL A 27 -21.93 -24.17 12.60
CA VAL A 27 -22.93 -23.22 13.10
C VAL A 27 -24.12 -23.97 13.70
N ASP A 28 -24.56 -25.05 13.05
CA ASP A 28 -25.68 -25.89 13.52
C ASP A 28 -25.31 -26.67 14.81
N GLU A 29 -24.08 -27.18 14.90
CA GLU A 29 -23.55 -27.85 16.10
C GLU A 29 -23.46 -26.89 17.31
N GLY A 30 -23.36 -25.58 17.04
CA GLY A 30 -23.14 -24.56 18.05
C GLY A 30 -21.75 -24.62 18.69
N GLY A 31 -21.48 -23.72 19.64
CA GLY A 31 -20.18 -23.60 20.30
C GLY A 31 -19.18 -22.69 19.57
N THR A 32 -17.90 -22.79 19.94
CA THR A 32 -16.82 -21.97 19.36
C THR A 32 -15.91 -22.86 18.53
N HIS A 33 -15.91 -22.65 17.21
CA HIS A 33 -15.05 -23.37 16.27
C HIS A 33 -14.03 -22.43 15.67
N LEU A 34 -12.77 -22.83 15.68
CA LEU A 34 -11.69 -22.08 15.04
C LEU A 34 -11.43 -22.65 13.64
N VAL A 35 -11.47 -21.80 12.63
CA VAL A 35 -11.08 -22.14 11.25
C VAL A 35 -9.81 -21.36 10.92
N ALA A 36 -8.72 -22.08 10.67
CA ALA A 36 -7.42 -21.51 10.33
C ALA A 36 -7.15 -21.70 8.83
N THR A 37 -6.75 -20.64 8.14
CA THR A 37 -6.25 -20.73 6.75
C THR A 37 -4.73 -20.87 6.79
N VAL A 38 -4.25 -22.10 6.67
CA VAL A 38 -2.85 -22.47 6.81
C VAL A 38 -2.09 -22.11 5.55
N ASN A 39 -1.23 -21.10 5.65
CA ASN A 39 -0.29 -20.72 4.61
C ASN A 39 1.14 -21.23 4.93
N PRO A 40 2.11 -21.14 4.01
CA PRO A 40 3.48 -21.59 4.27
C PRO A 40 4.17 -20.90 5.45
N GLU A 41 3.78 -19.67 5.76
CA GLU A 41 4.30 -18.94 6.93
C GLU A 41 3.83 -19.56 8.24
N PHE A 42 2.56 -19.97 8.32
CA PHE A 42 2.00 -20.65 9.49
C PHE A 42 2.66 -22.01 9.69
N VAL A 43 2.87 -22.76 8.60
CA VAL A 43 3.60 -24.03 8.64
C VAL A 43 5.01 -23.84 9.21
N MET A 44 5.70 -22.77 8.79
CA MET A 44 7.07 -22.51 9.23
C MET A 44 7.14 -21.96 10.65
N ARG A 45 6.21 -21.07 11.03
CA ARG A 45 6.11 -20.53 12.38
C ARG A 45 5.83 -21.65 13.39
N ALA A 46 4.97 -22.61 13.05
CA ALA A 46 4.68 -23.75 13.91
C ALA A 46 5.92 -24.62 14.24
N GLN A 47 6.99 -24.57 13.44
CA GLN A 47 8.25 -25.26 13.77
C GLN A 47 9.03 -24.59 14.90
N GLN A 48 8.86 -23.28 15.06
CA GLN A 48 9.60 -22.45 16.00
C GLN A 48 8.77 -22.10 17.25
N ASP A 49 7.45 -22.10 17.12
CA ASP A 49 6.48 -21.71 18.13
C ASP A 49 5.54 -22.89 18.43
N ARG A 50 5.81 -23.60 19.52
CA ARG A 50 5.04 -24.76 19.96
C ARG A 50 3.62 -24.39 20.39
N GLU A 51 3.41 -23.19 20.91
CA GLU A 51 2.09 -22.74 21.33
C GLU A 51 1.23 -22.47 20.10
N PHE A 52 1.79 -21.77 19.11
CA PHE A 52 1.13 -21.56 17.83
C PHE A 52 0.80 -22.87 17.10
N ALA A 53 1.72 -23.84 17.13
CA ALA A 53 1.46 -25.17 16.57
C ALA A 53 0.28 -25.88 17.25
N ARG A 54 0.16 -25.78 18.59
CA ARG A 54 -1.00 -26.33 19.33
C ARG A 54 -2.30 -25.65 18.95
N VAL A 55 -2.30 -24.33 18.74
CA VAL A 55 -3.49 -23.59 18.30
C VAL A 55 -3.97 -24.11 16.94
N LEU A 56 -3.05 -24.27 15.97
CA LEU A 56 -3.39 -24.85 14.66
C LEU A 56 -3.91 -26.28 14.78
N GLU A 57 -3.30 -27.12 15.61
CA GLU A 57 -3.75 -28.49 15.83
C GLU A 57 -5.15 -28.56 16.48
N SER A 58 -5.45 -27.61 17.36
CA SER A 58 -6.75 -27.49 18.04
C SER A 58 -7.85 -26.85 17.19
N ALA A 59 -7.52 -26.28 16.02
CA ALA A 59 -8.51 -25.70 15.13
C ALA A 59 -9.51 -26.77 14.68
N GLY A 60 -10.77 -26.40 14.45
CA GLY A 60 -11.77 -27.28 13.86
C GLY A 60 -11.51 -27.56 12.38
N LEU A 61 -10.89 -26.60 11.68
CA LEU A 61 -10.48 -26.72 10.28
C LEU A 61 -9.16 -25.99 10.03
N CYS A 62 -8.31 -26.59 9.21
CA CYS A 62 -7.03 -26.08 8.73
C CYS A 62 -7.02 -26.07 7.20
N LEU A 63 -7.43 -24.96 6.61
CA LEU A 63 -7.67 -24.84 5.18
C LEU A 63 -6.38 -24.52 4.40
N PRO A 64 -6.21 -25.04 3.18
CA PRO A 64 -4.99 -24.84 2.40
C PRO A 64 -4.93 -23.45 1.76
N ASP A 65 -4.13 -22.54 2.34
CA ASP A 65 -3.92 -21.20 1.81
C ASP A 65 -2.59 -21.11 1.04
N GLY A 66 -2.69 -20.88 -0.27
CA GLY A 66 -1.53 -20.75 -1.15
C GLY A 66 -1.08 -22.04 -1.83
N MET A 67 -0.56 -21.88 -3.05
CA MET A 67 -0.20 -23.02 -3.92
C MET A 67 0.90 -23.91 -3.38
N GLY A 68 1.78 -23.41 -2.51
CA GLY A 68 2.83 -24.22 -1.88
C GLY A 68 2.25 -25.27 -0.91
N VAL A 69 1.23 -24.89 -0.16
CA VAL A 69 0.51 -25.78 0.77
C VAL A 69 -0.28 -26.83 -0.02
N VAL A 70 -1.00 -26.40 -1.06
CA VAL A 70 -1.71 -27.29 -1.98
C VAL A 70 -0.76 -28.28 -2.65
N TRP A 71 0.38 -27.83 -3.17
CA TRP A 71 1.37 -28.70 -3.80
C TRP A 71 1.93 -29.74 -2.81
N ALA A 72 2.29 -29.32 -1.60
CA ALA A 72 2.81 -30.21 -0.57
C ALA A 72 1.76 -31.25 -0.13
N ALA A 73 0.51 -30.84 0.04
CA ALA A 73 -0.60 -31.75 0.32
C ALA A 73 -0.82 -32.75 -0.83
N ARG A 74 -0.78 -32.30 -2.09
CA ARG A 74 -0.91 -33.19 -3.27
C ARG A 74 0.17 -34.24 -3.35
N ARG A 75 1.41 -33.89 -2.98
CA ARG A 75 2.54 -34.84 -2.93
C ARG A 75 2.31 -35.95 -1.88
N GLN A 76 1.42 -35.73 -0.91
CA GLN A 76 1.00 -36.72 0.08
C GLN A 76 -0.29 -37.47 -0.31
N GLY A 77 -0.77 -37.33 -1.56
CA GLY A 77 -1.95 -38.04 -2.06
C GLY A 77 -3.28 -37.32 -1.81
N CYS A 78 -3.25 -36.05 -1.39
CA CYS A 78 -4.44 -35.22 -1.24
C CYS A 78 -4.96 -34.73 -2.60
N ALA A 79 -6.27 -34.83 -2.85
CA ALA A 79 -6.90 -34.44 -4.12
C ALA A 79 -7.26 -32.93 -4.19
N LEU A 80 -6.51 -32.06 -3.50
CA LEU A 80 -6.71 -30.61 -3.55
C LEU A 80 -6.32 -30.06 -4.92
N ARG A 81 -7.24 -29.33 -5.56
CA ARG A 81 -7.01 -28.66 -6.86
C ARG A 81 -6.95 -27.14 -6.75
N GLU A 82 -7.39 -26.60 -5.62
CA GLU A 82 -7.54 -25.17 -5.39
C GLU A 82 -7.06 -24.79 -3.99
N THR A 83 -6.80 -23.50 -3.80
CA THR A 83 -6.54 -22.91 -2.49
C THR A 83 -7.85 -22.42 -1.88
N VAL A 84 -7.97 -22.46 -0.57
CA VAL A 84 -9.08 -21.88 0.18
C VAL A 84 -8.50 -20.80 1.08
N SER A 85 -8.37 -19.58 0.55
CA SER A 85 -7.82 -18.44 1.28
C SER A 85 -8.89 -17.76 2.14
N GLY A 86 -8.46 -17.09 3.21
CA GLY A 86 -9.37 -16.36 4.09
C GLY A 86 -10.11 -15.23 3.37
N VAL A 87 -9.49 -14.62 2.35
CA VAL A 87 -10.11 -13.54 1.56
C VAL A 87 -11.16 -14.10 0.61
N ASP A 88 -10.86 -15.22 -0.05
CA ASP A 88 -11.78 -15.86 -1.01
C ASP A 88 -13.00 -16.46 -0.31
N LEU A 89 -12.88 -16.82 0.97
CA LEU A 89 -13.98 -17.31 1.81
C LEU A 89 -15.02 -16.25 2.16
N ILE A 90 -14.65 -14.97 2.23
CA ILE A 90 -15.55 -13.91 2.74
C ILE A 90 -16.82 -13.79 1.90
N GLN A 91 -16.70 -13.79 0.57
CA GLN A 91 -17.84 -13.63 -0.32
C GLN A 91 -18.82 -14.81 -0.25
N PRO A 92 -18.37 -16.07 -0.43
CA PRO A 92 -19.23 -17.23 -0.27
C PRO A 92 -19.81 -17.38 1.14
N LEU A 93 -19.04 -17.04 2.19
CA LEU A 93 -19.55 -17.03 3.56
C LEU A 93 -20.66 -15.99 3.75
N ALA A 94 -20.49 -14.77 3.22
CA ALA A 94 -21.53 -13.75 3.30
C ALA A 94 -22.82 -14.19 2.58
N ALA A 95 -22.70 -14.83 1.41
CA ALA A 95 -23.83 -15.39 0.68
C ALA A 95 -24.53 -16.52 1.46
N MET A 96 -23.75 -17.43 2.05
CA MET A 96 -24.26 -18.48 2.94
C MET A 96 -24.99 -17.89 4.15
N CYS A 97 -24.39 -16.90 4.82
CA CYS A 97 -25.00 -16.22 5.96
C CYS A 97 -26.31 -15.53 5.57
N ALA A 98 -26.38 -14.89 4.40
CA ALA A 98 -27.62 -14.26 3.91
C ALA A 98 -28.71 -15.30 3.67
N ARG A 99 -28.38 -16.43 3.04
CA ARG A 99 -29.31 -17.53 2.75
C ARG A 99 -29.81 -18.21 4.03
N CYS A 100 -28.93 -18.46 4.99
CA CYS A 100 -29.23 -19.23 6.20
C CYS A 100 -29.62 -18.34 7.39
N GLY A 101 -29.61 -17.01 7.23
CA GLY A 101 -29.98 -16.06 8.28
C GLY A 101 -28.92 -15.87 9.38
N PHE A 102 -27.67 -16.22 9.12
CA PHE A 102 -26.57 -16.09 10.08
C PHE A 102 -26.01 -14.66 10.12
N ARG A 103 -25.44 -14.29 11.27
CA ARG A 103 -24.73 -13.01 11.43
C ARG A 103 -23.24 -13.22 11.17
N LEU A 104 -22.70 -12.45 10.23
CA LEU A 104 -21.26 -12.42 9.95
C LEU A 104 -20.65 -11.19 10.62
N PHE A 105 -19.63 -11.40 11.46
CA PHE A 105 -18.86 -10.34 12.09
C PHE A 105 -17.42 -10.36 11.56
N LEU A 106 -16.96 -9.24 11.01
CA LEU A 106 -15.62 -9.09 10.46
C LEU A 106 -14.76 -8.23 11.40
N LEU A 107 -14.01 -8.90 12.28
CA LEU A 107 -13.13 -8.22 13.23
C LEU A 107 -11.99 -7.48 12.49
N GLY A 108 -11.84 -6.18 12.76
CA GLY A 108 -10.77 -5.35 12.19
C GLY A 108 -11.00 -4.82 10.76
N ALA A 109 -12.15 -5.09 10.15
CA ALA A 109 -12.49 -4.51 8.85
C ALA A 109 -13.00 -3.06 9.01
N GLY A 110 -12.28 -2.07 8.47
CA GLY A 110 -12.80 -0.70 8.37
C GLY A 110 -14.14 -0.69 7.62
N GLY A 111 -15.08 0.16 8.03
CA GLY A 111 -16.49 0.10 7.60
C GLY A 111 -16.74 0.09 6.08
N ARG A 112 -15.80 0.61 5.26
CA ARG A 112 -15.87 0.57 3.79
C ARG A 112 -15.38 -0.74 3.17
N VAL A 113 -14.46 -1.47 3.84
CA VAL A 113 -13.89 -2.73 3.34
C VAL A 113 -14.87 -3.89 3.55
N ALA A 114 -15.62 -3.88 4.66
CA ALA A 114 -16.69 -4.85 4.91
C ALA A 114 -17.82 -4.72 3.87
N PHE A 115 -18.25 -3.48 3.57
CA PHE A 115 -19.35 -3.20 2.63
C PHE A 115 -19.01 -3.55 1.17
N ARG A 116 -17.78 -3.25 0.71
CA ARG A 116 -17.35 -3.48 -0.68
C ARG A 116 -17.00 -4.95 -0.95
N ARG A 117 -16.56 -5.72 0.06
CA ARG A 117 -16.23 -7.16 -0.09
C ARG A 117 -17.43 -8.09 -0.02
N THR A 118 -18.56 -7.68 0.56
CA THR A 118 -19.83 -8.44 0.54
C THR A 118 -20.66 -8.22 -0.73
N GLY A 119 -20.16 -7.48 -1.72
CA GLY A 119 -20.84 -7.26 -3.00
C GLY A 119 -21.76 -6.03 -3.08
N ALA A 120 -21.75 -5.13 -2.09
CA ALA A 120 -22.54 -3.91 -2.16
C ALA A 120 -21.76 -2.77 -2.86
N SER A 121 -22.02 -2.62 -4.17
CA SER A 121 -21.55 -1.63 -5.17
C SER A 121 -20.48 -2.15 -6.13
N ALA A 122 -20.62 -2.08 -7.45
CA ALA A 122 -21.70 -1.64 -8.34
C ALA A 122 -21.36 -2.14 -9.77
N GLY A 123 -22.34 -2.53 -10.60
CA GLY A 123 -22.11 -2.79 -12.03
C GLY A 123 -22.94 -3.91 -12.64
N GLY A 124 -24.27 -3.75 -12.66
CA GLY A 124 -25.19 -4.61 -13.40
C GLY A 124 -26.59 -4.04 -13.27
N ARG A 125 -27.24 -3.71 -14.39
CA ARG A 125 -28.70 -3.54 -14.38
C ARG A 125 -29.27 -4.89 -13.94
N ASP A 126 -30.15 -4.88 -12.92
CA ASP A 126 -30.85 -6.05 -12.35
C ASP A 126 -30.17 -6.87 -11.23
N ALA A 127 -29.66 -6.21 -10.19
CA ALA A 127 -29.43 -6.86 -8.89
C ALA A 127 -30.10 -6.08 -7.76
N GLN A 128 -31.32 -6.49 -7.41
CA GLN A 128 -32.08 -5.98 -6.27
C GLN A 128 -31.41 -6.46 -4.97
N ALA A 129 -30.97 -5.52 -4.12
CA ALA A 129 -30.37 -5.83 -2.82
C ALA A 129 -31.41 -6.51 -1.90
N ASP A 130 -31.07 -7.66 -1.31
CA ASP A 130 -31.93 -8.37 -0.37
C ASP A 130 -32.05 -7.57 0.95
N PRO A 131 -33.27 -7.11 1.34
CA PRO A 131 -33.49 -6.33 2.56
C PRO A 131 -33.18 -7.08 3.87
N ARG A 132 -32.90 -8.39 3.83
CA ARG A 132 -32.70 -9.23 5.03
C ARG A 132 -31.25 -9.35 5.50
N ALA A 133 -30.26 -8.93 4.71
CA ALA A 133 -28.85 -9.02 5.10
C ALA A 133 -28.50 -8.01 6.21
N ARG A 134 -28.48 -8.46 7.48
CA ARG A 134 -28.07 -7.65 8.63
C ARG A 134 -26.59 -7.86 8.96
N LEU A 135 -25.74 -6.95 8.47
CA LEU A 135 -24.38 -6.74 8.99
C LEU A 135 -24.48 -6.15 10.41
N ALA A 136 -24.20 -6.97 11.43
CA ALA A 136 -24.14 -6.50 12.81
C ALA A 136 -22.68 -6.29 13.21
N GLY A 137 -22.26 -5.03 13.40
CA GLY A 137 -20.92 -4.73 13.94
C GLY A 137 -20.28 -3.43 13.44
N LEU A 138 -20.96 -2.29 13.57
CA LEU A 138 -20.30 -0.98 13.51
C LEU A 138 -20.17 -0.47 14.95
N ALA A 139 -18.97 -0.53 15.52
CA ALA A 139 -18.62 0.32 16.66
C ALA A 139 -18.49 1.75 16.13
N GLY A 140 -19.63 2.42 16.01
CA GLY A 140 -19.78 3.74 15.40
C GLY A 140 -21.22 3.90 14.95
N ARG A 141 -22.03 4.51 15.81
CA ARG A 141 -23.46 4.75 15.56
C ARG A 141 -23.65 5.42 14.20
N ILE A 142 -24.40 4.77 13.31
CA ILE A 142 -25.12 5.44 12.24
C ILE A 142 -26.56 4.98 12.33
N TRP A 143 -27.37 5.83 12.96
CA TRP A 143 -28.81 5.86 12.81
C TRP A 143 -29.11 6.82 11.66
N CYS A 144 -29.96 6.43 10.71
CA CYS A 144 -30.76 7.38 9.95
C CYS A 144 -32.17 6.81 9.67
N PRO A 145 -33.18 7.67 9.55
CA PRO A 145 -34.58 7.34 9.76
C PRO A 145 -35.35 7.08 8.46
N GLY A 146 -36.46 6.34 8.56
CA GLY A 146 -37.55 6.37 7.59
C GLY A 146 -37.85 5.04 6.91
N ALA A 147 -38.79 4.27 7.48
CA ALA A 147 -39.95 3.66 6.80
C ALA A 147 -40.55 2.52 7.65
N GLY A 148 -41.82 2.68 8.04
CA GLY A 148 -42.75 1.58 8.29
C GLY A 148 -42.59 0.80 9.59
N ALA A 149 -43.38 1.16 10.59
CA ALA A 149 -43.70 0.30 11.72
C ALA A 149 -44.27 -1.04 11.25
N VAL A 150 -43.75 -2.15 11.79
CA VAL A 150 -44.49 -3.41 11.91
C VAL A 150 -44.21 -3.96 13.31
N ASP A 151 -45.24 -3.87 14.15
CA ASP A 151 -45.27 -4.41 15.50
C ASP A 151 -45.11 -5.93 15.50
N ARG A 152 -44.13 -6.42 16.27
CA ARG A 152 -44.23 -7.69 17.01
C ARG A 152 -43.51 -7.54 18.35
N PRO A 153 -44.08 -8.02 19.47
CA PRO A 153 -43.58 -7.71 20.80
C PRO A 153 -42.31 -8.51 21.11
N ALA A 154 -41.31 -7.82 21.69
CA ALA A 154 -40.17 -8.45 22.34
C ALA A 154 -40.53 -8.85 23.79
N PRO A 155 -39.98 -9.94 24.33
CA PRO A 155 -40.27 -10.39 25.69
C PRO A 155 -39.64 -9.45 26.73
N GLN A 156 -40.39 -9.14 27.78
CA GLN A 156 -39.97 -8.25 28.87
C GLN A 156 -38.75 -8.80 29.63
N PRO A 157 -37.72 -7.99 29.95
CA PRO A 157 -36.74 -8.35 30.96
C PRO A 157 -37.24 -7.97 32.36
N ALA A 158 -37.08 -8.91 33.28
CA ALA A 158 -37.40 -8.77 34.70
C ALA A 158 -36.60 -7.65 35.37
N ARG A 159 -37.27 -6.90 36.24
CA ARG A 159 -36.70 -5.87 37.11
C ARG A 159 -35.70 -6.49 38.09
N GLY A 160 -34.46 -6.00 38.11
CA GLY A 160 -33.42 -6.41 39.04
C GLY A 160 -32.43 -5.29 39.39
N ARG A 161 -32.70 -4.65 40.53
CA ARG A 161 -31.83 -3.91 41.48
C ARG A 161 -30.62 -3.07 40.98
N ARG A 162 -30.70 -1.78 41.36
CA ARG A 162 -29.62 -0.80 41.47
C ARG A 162 -28.38 -1.36 42.19
N GLY A 163 -27.22 -1.14 41.58
CA GLY A 163 -25.90 -1.33 42.18
C GLY A 163 -24.94 -0.31 41.59
N ASP A 164 -24.52 0.61 42.45
CA ASP A 164 -23.62 1.74 42.25
C ASP A 164 -22.27 1.37 41.59
N ARG A 165 -21.77 2.20 40.65
CA ARG A 165 -20.34 2.40 40.32
C ARG A 165 -20.13 3.49 39.26
N ARG A 166 -19.76 4.67 39.76
CA ARG A 166 -18.78 5.66 39.28
C ARG A 166 -18.32 5.55 37.82
N GLY A 167 -18.67 6.55 37.01
CA GLY A 167 -18.05 6.84 35.71
C GLY A 167 -18.01 8.36 35.49
N TRP A 168 -16.82 8.89 35.24
CA TRP A 168 -16.49 10.31 35.12
C TRP A 168 -17.18 10.95 33.92
N GLY A 169 -18.10 11.88 34.17
CA GLY A 169 -18.74 12.72 33.15
C GLY A 169 -18.13 14.11 33.15
N LEU A 170 -17.31 14.42 32.14
CA LEU A 170 -16.95 15.79 31.80
C LEU A 170 -18.20 16.52 31.28
N ARG A 171 -18.66 17.49 32.06
CA ARG A 171 -19.68 18.47 31.71
C ARG A 171 -19.03 19.49 30.76
N LEU A 172 -19.56 19.64 29.55
CA LEU A 172 -19.28 20.80 28.69
C LEU A 172 -20.37 21.86 28.94
N PRO A 173 -20.03 23.16 28.94
CA PRO A 173 -20.96 24.22 29.30
C PRO A 173 -21.94 24.54 28.17
N ASP A 174 -23.19 24.78 28.56
CA ASP A 174 -24.26 25.35 27.73
C ASP A 174 -23.90 26.78 27.32
N GLY A 175 -23.91 27.06 26.01
CA GLY A 175 -23.70 28.39 25.43
C GLY A 175 -24.44 28.52 24.08
N PRO A 176 -25.00 29.70 23.76
CA PRO A 176 -26.29 29.79 23.08
C PRO A 176 -26.23 29.71 21.56
N CYS A 177 -27.35 29.23 21.02
CA CYS A 177 -27.73 29.26 19.61
C CYS A 177 -27.70 30.70 19.06
N SER A 178 -26.94 30.96 17.99
CA SER A 178 -27.03 32.23 17.26
C SER A 178 -27.07 32.02 15.74
N ALA A 179 -28.21 32.41 15.17
CA ALA A 179 -28.45 33.00 13.85
C ALA A 179 -28.12 32.19 12.58
N ARG A 180 -29.20 31.74 11.91
CA ARG A 180 -29.22 31.39 10.48
C ARG A 180 -29.21 32.69 9.64
N PRO A 181 -28.50 32.77 8.49
CA PRO A 181 -28.60 33.92 7.59
C PRO A 181 -29.98 33.95 6.91
N GLY A 182 -30.63 35.12 6.93
CA GLY A 182 -31.94 35.35 6.29
C GLY A 182 -31.86 35.31 4.76
N LEU A 183 -32.76 34.53 4.17
CA LEU A 183 -33.04 34.50 2.72
C LEU A 183 -33.97 35.67 2.36
N ASP A 184 -33.90 36.15 1.12
CA ASP A 184 -34.90 37.09 0.60
C ASP A 184 -36.24 36.39 0.27
N ALA A 185 -37.28 37.16 -0.08
CA ALA A 185 -38.63 36.66 -0.37
C ALA A 185 -38.73 35.71 -1.60
N LYS A 186 -37.61 35.37 -2.24
CA LYS A 186 -37.51 34.35 -3.30
C LYS A 186 -36.43 33.28 -3.01
N GLY A 187 -35.92 33.20 -1.77
CA GLY A 187 -35.12 32.07 -1.29
C GLY A 187 -33.65 32.06 -1.71
N ARG A 188 -33.00 33.22 -1.96
CA ARG A 188 -31.57 33.27 -2.31
C ARG A 188 -30.71 33.92 -1.20
N PRO A 189 -29.45 33.46 -1.02
CA PRO A 189 -28.53 34.10 -0.08
C PRO A 189 -28.05 35.46 -0.62
N ARG A 190 -28.13 36.52 0.21
CA ARG A 190 -27.61 37.86 -0.11
C ARG A 190 -26.07 37.83 -0.12
N VAL A 191 -25.46 37.97 -1.30
CA VAL A 191 -24.03 38.26 -1.46
C VAL A 191 -23.88 39.73 -1.82
N ALA A 192 -23.15 40.50 -1.01
CA ALA A 192 -22.79 41.88 -1.32
C ALA A 192 -21.67 41.88 -2.38
N LEU A 193 -21.89 42.56 -3.51
CA LEU A 193 -20.88 42.77 -4.55
C LEU A 193 -19.99 43.98 -4.17
N PRO A 194 -18.65 43.90 -4.31
CA PRO A 194 -17.78 45.05 -4.11
C PRO A 194 -17.90 46.05 -5.26
N THR A 195 -17.84 47.34 -4.90
CA THR A 195 -17.89 48.51 -5.78
C THR A 195 -16.66 48.62 -6.69
N ARG A 196 -16.89 49.00 -7.96
CA ARG A 196 -15.87 49.28 -8.99
C ARG A 196 -14.88 50.38 -8.56
N PRO A 197 -13.57 50.24 -8.80
CA PRO A 197 -12.64 51.37 -8.79
C PRO A 197 -12.72 52.18 -10.10
N PRO A 198 -12.30 53.46 -10.11
CA PRO A 198 -12.43 54.35 -11.25
C PRO A 198 -11.48 54.02 -12.40
N ALA A 199 -11.89 54.38 -13.61
CA ALA A 199 -11.15 54.18 -14.86
C ALA A 199 -9.83 54.97 -14.88
N MET A 200 -8.74 54.31 -15.26
CA MET A 200 -7.46 54.94 -15.58
C MET A 200 -7.00 54.50 -16.97
N ALA A 201 -6.49 55.50 -17.71
CA ALA A 201 -6.29 55.51 -19.15
C ALA A 201 -5.22 54.54 -19.66
N HIS A 202 -5.46 54.02 -20.86
CA HIS A 202 -4.50 53.21 -21.63
C HIS A 202 -3.34 54.07 -22.16
N PRO A 203 -2.07 53.70 -21.93
CA PRO A 203 -0.98 54.18 -22.76
C PRO A 203 -0.88 53.32 -24.03
N THR A 204 -0.68 54.02 -25.13
CA THR A 204 -0.53 53.54 -26.50
C THR A 204 0.61 52.54 -26.69
N TYR A 205 0.35 51.46 -27.46
CA TYR A 205 1.35 50.52 -27.94
C TYR A 205 2.38 51.23 -28.85
N GLY A 206 3.56 51.50 -28.31
CA GLY A 206 4.76 51.86 -29.06
C GLY A 206 5.59 50.62 -29.40
N ARG A 207 6.14 50.58 -30.61
CA ARG A 207 6.96 49.48 -31.17
C ARG A 207 8.13 49.11 -30.26
N ALA A 208 8.28 47.82 -29.95
CA ALA A 208 9.45 47.27 -29.29
C ALA A 208 10.54 46.94 -30.33
N SER A 209 11.31 47.94 -30.75
CA SER A 209 12.59 47.74 -31.45
C SER A 209 13.79 48.29 -30.70
N ASP A 210 13.60 48.88 -29.52
CA ASP A 210 14.68 49.53 -28.78
C ASP A 210 14.47 49.27 -27.29
N LEU A 211 15.28 48.35 -26.74
CA LEU A 211 15.72 48.26 -25.33
C LEU A 211 16.53 46.96 -25.17
N ARG A 212 17.62 46.86 -25.95
CA ARG A 212 18.85 46.21 -25.45
C ARG A 212 19.56 47.24 -24.57
N SER A 213 20.25 46.73 -23.55
CA SER A 213 21.07 47.48 -22.58
C SER A 213 20.28 48.19 -21.48
N GLN A 214 19.89 47.42 -20.47
CA GLN A 214 20.29 47.71 -19.10
C GLN A 214 20.10 46.46 -18.25
N GLY A 215 21.21 45.87 -17.83
CA GLY A 215 21.21 44.80 -16.85
C GLY A 215 20.72 45.33 -15.52
N SER A 216 19.75 44.65 -14.95
CA SER A 216 19.49 44.69 -13.52
C SER A 216 19.32 43.25 -13.04
N GLN A 217 20.40 42.78 -12.46
CA GLN A 217 20.52 41.66 -11.54
C GLN A 217 19.30 41.51 -10.63
N PHE A 218 18.32 40.71 -11.06
CA PHE A 218 17.55 39.86 -10.17
C PHE A 218 17.65 38.44 -10.71
N SER A 219 18.84 37.89 -10.49
CA SER A 219 19.04 36.46 -10.39
C SER A 219 17.96 35.92 -9.43
N GLN A 220 16.91 35.33 -9.97
CA GLN A 220 16.19 34.32 -9.23
C GLN A 220 17.17 33.17 -9.03
N VAL A 221 17.94 33.22 -7.94
CA VAL A 221 18.41 32.00 -7.30
C VAL A 221 17.16 31.31 -6.79
N ARG A 222 16.39 30.68 -7.69
CA ARG A 222 15.61 29.52 -7.30
C ARG A 222 16.65 28.55 -6.81
N SER A 223 16.73 28.34 -5.50
CA SER A 223 17.56 27.29 -4.91
C SER A 223 17.28 26.03 -5.70
N ARG A 224 18.23 25.65 -6.56
CA ARG A 224 18.13 24.43 -7.36
C ARG A 224 18.02 23.31 -6.33
N ALA A 225 16.91 22.57 -6.34
CA ALA A 225 16.81 21.39 -5.49
C ALA A 225 18.03 20.52 -5.81
N VAL A 226 18.78 20.12 -4.78
CA VAL A 226 19.97 19.29 -4.97
C VAL A 226 19.54 17.83 -5.09
N LEU A 227 18.46 17.47 -4.40
CA LEU A 227 17.96 16.10 -4.28
C LEU A 227 16.47 16.01 -4.61
N SER A 228 16.10 15.13 -5.53
CA SER A 228 14.71 14.70 -5.71
C SER A 228 14.51 13.33 -5.08
N ILE A 229 13.48 13.19 -4.25
CA ILE A 229 13.12 11.92 -3.62
C ILE A 229 11.80 11.45 -4.21
N VAL A 230 11.82 10.31 -4.88
CA VAL A 230 10.65 9.72 -5.53
C VAL A 230 10.14 8.57 -4.69
N VAL A 231 8.88 8.67 -4.25
CA VAL A 231 8.20 7.66 -3.43
C VAL A 231 6.94 7.17 -4.17
N PRO A 232 6.96 5.93 -4.71
CA PRO A 232 5.77 5.35 -5.33
C PRO A 232 4.80 4.87 -4.24
N CYS A 233 3.53 5.22 -4.39
CA CYS A 233 2.47 4.97 -3.42
C CYS A 233 1.33 4.18 -4.07
N PHE A 234 0.90 3.09 -3.45
CA PHE A 234 -0.31 2.37 -3.81
C PHE A 234 -1.03 1.83 -2.58
N ASN A 235 -2.15 2.43 -2.23
CA ASN A 235 -2.93 2.14 -1.03
C ASN A 235 -2.14 2.25 0.30
N GLU A 236 -1.32 3.27 0.45
CA GLU A 236 -0.40 3.47 1.58
C GLU A 236 -0.92 4.39 2.70
N GLU A 237 -2.25 4.57 2.82
CA GLU A 237 -2.86 5.53 3.76
C GLU A 237 -2.39 5.39 5.21
N GLN A 238 -2.04 4.18 5.64
CA GLN A 238 -1.64 3.91 7.03
C GLN A 238 -0.18 4.27 7.32
N ARG A 239 0.71 4.17 6.33
CA ARG A 239 2.16 4.32 6.54
C ARG A 239 2.72 5.62 6.00
N LEU A 240 2.11 6.14 4.94
CA LEU A 240 2.59 7.31 4.22
C LEU A 240 2.76 8.56 5.10
N PRO A 241 1.86 8.90 6.05
CA PRO A 241 2.04 10.07 6.91
C PRO A 241 3.36 10.04 7.68
N ARG A 242 3.70 8.89 8.27
CA ARG A 242 4.95 8.70 9.03
C ARG A 242 6.16 8.80 8.11
N THR A 243 6.09 8.19 6.93
CA THR A 243 7.17 8.23 5.94
C THR A 243 7.50 9.65 5.50
N ILE A 244 6.48 10.45 5.16
CA ILE A 244 6.66 11.86 4.79
C ILE A 244 7.32 12.62 5.95
N GLU A 245 6.78 12.49 7.16
CA GLU A 245 7.30 13.19 8.35
C GLU A 245 8.76 12.80 8.66
N GLN A 246 9.15 11.54 8.45
CA GLN A 246 10.53 11.09 8.66
C GLN A 246 11.49 11.68 7.63
N ILE A 247 11.09 11.72 6.35
CA ILE A 247 11.90 12.30 5.28
C ILE A 247 12.06 13.81 5.48
N GLU A 248 10.96 14.53 5.72
CA GLU A 248 10.96 15.98 5.96
C GLU A 248 11.89 16.32 7.14
N ARG A 249 11.66 15.70 8.31
CA ARG A 249 12.49 15.92 9.51
C ARG A 249 13.98 15.70 9.26
N TYR A 250 14.35 14.65 8.54
CA TYR A 250 15.75 14.32 8.27
C TYR A 250 16.42 15.36 7.36
N LEU A 251 15.73 15.81 6.31
CA LEU A 251 16.30 16.73 5.33
C LEU A 251 16.30 18.18 5.81
N ASP A 252 15.27 18.58 6.53
CA ASP A 252 15.18 19.90 7.17
C ASP A 252 16.30 20.07 8.20
N ALA A 253 16.54 19.05 9.03
CA ALA A 253 17.66 19.06 9.99
C ALA A 253 19.03 19.22 9.32
N ARG A 254 19.16 18.81 8.04
CA ARG A 254 20.38 18.91 7.24
C ARG A 254 20.46 20.18 6.39
N ASN A 255 19.41 21.02 6.39
CA ASN A 255 19.28 22.18 5.50
C ASN A 255 19.57 21.85 4.02
N THR A 256 19.24 20.63 3.58
CA THR A 256 19.50 20.18 2.21
C THR A 256 18.33 20.61 1.33
N PRO A 257 18.51 21.41 0.26
CA PRO A 257 17.42 21.72 -0.66
C PRO A 257 16.94 20.45 -1.37
N TYR A 258 15.67 20.08 -1.18
CA TYR A 258 15.09 18.88 -1.76
C TYR A 258 13.72 19.13 -2.39
N GLU A 259 13.28 18.18 -3.21
CA GLU A 259 11.86 17.97 -3.52
C GLU A 259 11.46 16.53 -3.20
N LEU A 260 10.28 16.35 -2.63
CA LEU A 260 9.69 15.05 -2.34
C LEU A 260 8.53 14.81 -3.30
N ILE A 261 8.75 13.93 -4.27
CA ILE A 261 7.80 13.58 -5.32
C ILE A 261 7.08 12.29 -4.91
N LEU A 262 5.84 12.45 -4.44
CA LEU A 262 4.95 11.35 -4.09
C LEU A 262 4.18 10.97 -5.37
N VAL A 263 4.26 9.70 -5.80
CA VAL A 263 3.58 9.24 -7.01
C VAL A 263 2.47 8.26 -6.67
N ASP A 264 1.22 8.64 -6.91
CA ASP A 264 0.05 7.78 -6.71
C ASP A 264 -0.16 6.85 -7.90
N ASP A 265 0.04 5.54 -7.71
CA ASP A 265 -0.20 4.50 -8.72
C ASP A 265 -1.69 4.07 -8.74
N GLY A 266 -2.59 5.06 -8.77
CA GLY A 266 -4.04 4.85 -8.82
C GLY A 266 -4.62 4.20 -7.56
N SER A 267 -4.30 4.72 -6.37
CA SER A 267 -4.82 4.22 -5.10
C SER A 267 -6.35 4.34 -5.01
N ALA A 268 -6.98 3.43 -4.26
CA ALA A 268 -8.42 3.36 -4.04
C ALA A 268 -8.83 3.71 -2.59
N ASP A 269 -7.86 4.03 -1.74
CA ASP A 269 -8.01 4.39 -0.33
C ASP A 269 -7.70 5.89 -0.10
N GLY A 270 -7.44 6.30 1.15
CA GLY A 270 -7.14 7.69 1.51
C GLY A 270 -5.75 8.19 1.10
N THR A 271 -4.92 7.40 0.42
CA THR A 271 -3.52 7.76 0.09
C THR A 271 -3.41 9.09 -0.62
N ARG A 272 -4.23 9.32 -1.64
CA ARG A 272 -4.17 10.56 -2.43
C ARG A 272 -4.47 11.81 -1.58
N LEU A 273 -5.46 11.74 -0.69
CA LEU A 273 -5.80 12.84 0.21
C LEU A 273 -4.65 13.20 1.15
N ILE A 274 -3.90 12.19 1.63
CA ILE A 274 -2.72 12.39 2.47
C ILE A 274 -1.60 13.08 1.69
N MET A 275 -1.39 12.68 0.43
CA MET A 275 -0.38 13.28 -0.45
C MET A 275 -0.70 14.74 -0.75
N ASP A 276 -1.96 15.03 -1.11
CA ASP A 276 -2.40 16.40 -1.42
C ASP A 276 -2.26 17.31 -0.19
N ALA A 277 -2.68 16.82 0.99
CA ALA A 277 -2.50 17.55 2.26
C ALA A 277 -1.01 17.80 2.61
N ALA A 278 -0.11 16.89 2.25
CA ALA A 278 1.33 17.09 2.44
C ALA A 278 1.89 18.16 1.50
N ALA A 279 1.46 18.17 0.23
CA ALA A 279 1.85 19.19 -0.75
C ALA A 279 1.33 20.59 -0.40
N GLU A 280 0.13 20.69 0.17
CA GLU A 280 -0.41 21.95 0.69
C GLU A 280 0.39 22.46 1.91
N ARG A 281 0.81 21.54 2.78
CA ARG A 281 1.57 21.86 3.99
C ARG A 281 3.01 22.29 3.69
N HIS A 282 3.66 21.66 2.72
CA HIS A 282 5.08 21.84 2.48
C HIS A 282 5.40 22.02 0.99
N SER A 283 5.94 23.18 0.64
CA SER A 283 6.23 23.55 -0.76
C SER A 283 7.29 22.69 -1.48
N ALA A 284 8.03 21.85 -0.74
CA ALA A 284 8.99 20.90 -1.29
C ALA A 284 8.31 19.61 -1.76
N VAL A 285 7.07 19.35 -1.32
CA VAL A 285 6.31 18.14 -1.65
C VAL A 285 5.52 18.37 -2.93
N ARG A 286 5.62 17.42 -3.85
CA ARG A 286 4.91 17.40 -5.13
C ARG A 286 4.19 16.07 -5.28
N VAL A 287 3.03 16.10 -5.92
CA VAL A 287 2.20 14.92 -6.14
C VAL A 287 2.06 14.69 -7.63
N GLU A 288 2.42 13.49 -8.06
CA GLU A 288 2.12 12.98 -9.39
C GLU A 288 1.13 11.81 -9.26
N GLY A 289 0.34 11.55 -10.31
CA GLY A 289 -0.70 10.53 -10.24
C GLY A 289 -0.94 9.82 -11.56
N LEU A 290 -1.18 8.52 -11.46
CA LEU A 290 -1.65 7.67 -12.54
C LEU A 290 -3.17 7.46 -12.41
N PRO A 291 -3.92 7.42 -13.53
CA PRO A 291 -5.38 7.28 -13.50
C PRO A 291 -5.84 5.91 -12.98
N HIS A 292 -5.01 4.88 -13.11
CA HIS A 292 -5.23 3.54 -12.60
C HIS A 292 -3.88 2.91 -12.26
N ASN A 293 -3.90 1.85 -11.45
CA ASN A 293 -2.69 1.09 -11.14
C ASN A 293 -2.05 0.54 -12.41
N ARG A 294 -0.77 0.86 -12.61
CA ARG A 294 0.07 0.31 -13.69
C ARG A 294 1.27 -0.45 -13.14
N GLY A 295 1.65 -0.20 -11.91
CA GLY A 295 2.74 -0.86 -11.23
C GLY A 295 3.86 0.09 -10.84
N LYS A 296 4.70 -0.39 -9.91
CA LYS A 296 5.78 0.37 -9.30
C LYS A 296 6.76 0.96 -10.31
N GLY A 297 7.15 0.20 -11.33
CA GLY A 297 8.07 0.67 -12.38
C GLY A 297 7.52 1.88 -13.14
N ARG A 298 6.23 1.86 -13.48
CA ARG A 298 5.59 2.99 -14.16
C ARG A 298 5.46 4.22 -13.26
N ALA A 299 5.05 4.03 -12.00
CA ALA A 299 4.99 5.11 -11.02
C ALA A 299 6.37 5.77 -10.82
N LEU A 300 7.42 4.96 -10.68
CA LEU A 300 8.78 5.47 -10.57
C LEU A 300 9.23 6.20 -11.84
N ALA A 301 8.91 5.70 -13.04
CA ALA A 301 9.25 6.39 -14.27
C ALA A 301 8.62 7.80 -14.34
N VAL A 302 7.35 7.95 -13.96
CA VAL A 302 6.67 9.25 -13.89
C VAL A 302 7.34 10.17 -12.86
N GLY A 303 7.64 9.64 -11.66
CA GLY A 303 8.29 10.45 -10.62
C GLY A 303 9.71 10.88 -11.00
N VAL A 304 10.49 10.01 -11.63
CA VAL A 304 11.83 10.32 -12.14
C VAL A 304 11.76 11.33 -13.28
N GLU A 305 10.77 11.24 -14.18
CA GLU A 305 10.55 12.24 -15.23
C GLU A 305 10.24 13.64 -14.64
N ALA A 306 9.48 13.68 -13.55
CA ALA A 306 9.12 14.92 -12.85
C ALA A 306 10.26 15.53 -12.00
N ALA A 307 11.32 14.76 -11.72
CA ALA A 307 12.46 15.15 -10.90
C ALA A 307 13.33 16.24 -11.56
N LYS A 308 13.81 17.17 -10.75
CA LYS A 308 14.59 18.35 -11.14
C LYS A 308 15.89 18.50 -10.34
N GLY A 309 16.12 17.63 -9.37
CA GLY A 309 17.32 17.57 -8.55
C GLY A 309 18.54 17.13 -9.35
N ASP A 310 19.72 17.37 -8.82
CA ASP A 310 20.98 16.87 -9.40
C ASP A 310 21.21 15.39 -9.05
N GLU A 311 20.64 14.95 -7.94
CA GLU A 311 20.53 13.56 -7.49
C GLU A 311 19.07 13.13 -7.41
N VAL A 312 18.78 11.89 -7.79
CA VAL A 312 17.43 11.30 -7.72
C VAL A 312 17.48 10.07 -6.83
N LEU A 313 16.88 10.16 -5.64
CA LEU A 313 16.67 9.03 -4.74
C LEU A 313 15.32 8.39 -5.05
N ILE A 314 15.33 7.08 -5.18
CA ILE A 314 14.13 6.25 -5.15
C ILE A 314 14.10 5.53 -3.81
N THR A 315 12.95 5.58 -3.13
CA THR A 315 12.71 4.88 -1.86
C THR A 315 11.29 4.35 -1.78
N ASP A 316 11.09 3.28 -1.01
CA ASP A 316 9.78 2.68 -0.78
C ASP A 316 8.97 3.51 0.23
N ALA A 317 7.64 3.53 0.06
CA ALA A 317 6.72 4.25 0.95
C ALA A 317 6.70 3.74 2.40
N ASP A 318 7.39 2.63 2.68
CA ASP A 318 7.48 2.04 4.01
C ASP A 318 8.80 2.31 4.74
N LEU A 319 9.75 2.97 4.06
CA LEU A 319 11.10 3.22 4.57
C LEU A 319 11.75 1.96 5.18
N SER A 320 11.57 0.81 4.52
CA SER A 320 12.26 -0.42 4.91
C SER A 320 13.78 -0.21 4.99
N THR A 321 14.32 0.68 4.14
CA THR A 321 15.64 1.26 4.34
C THR A 321 15.44 2.66 4.96
N PRO A 322 15.94 2.92 6.18
CA PRO A 322 15.82 4.24 6.80
C PRO A 322 16.45 5.34 5.94
N ILE A 323 15.88 6.55 5.98
CA ILE A 323 16.33 7.67 5.13
C ILE A 323 17.77 8.10 5.44
N GLU A 324 18.25 7.84 6.66
CA GLU A 324 19.60 8.10 7.14
C GLU A 324 20.68 7.34 6.33
N GLU A 325 20.30 6.24 5.67
CA GLU A 325 21.19 5.48 4.78
C GLU A 325 21.56 6.26 3.51
N LEU A 326 20.87 7.37 3.21
CA LEU A 326 21.14 8.24 2.07
C LEU A 326 22.61 8.72 2.04
N GLU A 327 23.20 9.03 3.20
CA GLU A 327 24.57 9.51 3.30
C GLU A 327 25.59 8.56 2.68
N LYS A 328 25.39 7.26 2.87
CA LYS A 328 26.28 6.22 2.34
C LYS A 328 26.16 6.13 0.82
N LEU A 329 24.95 6.26 0.28
CA LEU A 329 24.72 6.28 -1.17
C LEU A 329 25.31 7.56 -1.80
N GLN A 330 25.15 8.71 -1.15
CA GLN A 330 25.76 9.96 -1.60
C GLN A 330 27.30 9.90 -1.60
N ALA A 331 27.90 9.24 -0.60
CA ALA A 331 29.34 9.00 -0.60
C ALA A 331 29.79 8.20 -1.83
N ALA A 332 29.06 7.14 -2.19
CA ALA A 332 29.38 6.34 -3.37
C ALA A 332 29.23 7.14 -4.69
N LEU A 333 28.26 8.05 -4.79
CA LEU A 333 28.14 8.97 -5.93
C LEU A 333 29.31 9.96 -6.02
N ARG A 334 29.73 10.53 -4.88
CA ARG A 334 30.92 11.39 -4.80
C ARG A 334 32.20 10.65 -5.20
N ASP A 335 32.29 9.36 -4.91
CA ASP A 335 33.38 8.48 -5.34
C ASP A 335 33.28 8.07 -6.83
N GLY A 336 32.43 8.75 -7.62
CA GLY A 336 32.33 8.61 -9.06
C GLY A 336 31.36 7.53 -9.55
N ALA A 337 30.52 6.97 -8.67
CA ALA A 337 29.41 6.13 -9.14
C ALA A 337 28.32 6.99 -9.80
N GLY A 338 27.72 6.51 -10.88
CA GLY A 338 26.51 7.14 -11.45
C GLY A 338 25.22 6.59 -10.86
N VAL A 339 25.29 5.41 -10.23
CA VAL A 339 24.21 4.76 -9.49
C VAL A 339 24.78 4.16 -8.20
N ALA A 340 24.17 4.43 -7.06
CA ALA A 340 24.42 3.73 -5.81
C ALA A 340 23.14 3.01 -5.38
N ILE A 341 23.24 1.72 -5.09
CA ILE A 341 22.12 0.91 -4.62
C ILE A 341 22.37 0.46 -3.19
N GLY A 342 21.35 0.55 -2.34
CA GLY A 342 21.37 -0.13 -1.06
C GLY A 342 21.42 -1.64 -1.29
N SER A 343 22.16 -2.35 -0.45
CA SER A 343 22.26 -3.80 -0.49
C SER A 343 22.06 -4.38 0.89
N ARG A 344 21.20 -5.40 0.96
CA ARG A 344 20.97 -6.26 2.12
C ARG A 344 21.89 -7.48 2.11
N ALA A 345 22.53 -7.75 0.97
CA ALA A 345 23.31 -8.96 0.71
C ALA A 345 24.79 -8.82 1.10
N LEU A 346 25.29 -7.59 1.30
CA LEU A 346 26.67 -7.35 1.70
C LEU A 346 26.88 -7.72 3.18
N ARG A 347 28.08 -8.20 3.52
CA ARG A 347 28.44 -8.67 4.87
C ARG A 347 28.25 -7.61 5.97
N ALA A 348 28.41 -6.33 5.63
CA ALA A 348 28.24 -5.21 6.56
C ALA A 348 26.78 -4.76 6.72
N SER A 349 25.84 -5.32 5.96
CA SER A 349 24.41 -4.98 6.03
C SER A 349 23.78 -5.57 7.28
N ARG A 350 22.80 -4.88 7.85
CA ARG A 350 22.04 -5.38 9.01
C ARG A 350 20.57 -5.52 8.66
N VAL A 351 20.07 -6.75 8.68
CA VAL A 351 18.64 -7.05 8.54
C VAL A 351 18.07 -7.16 9.95
N GLU A 352 17.43 -6.09 10.42
CA GLU A 352 16.97 -5.99 11.83
C GLU A 352 15.68 -6.79 12.07
N ILE A 353 14.84 -6.92 11.04
CA ILE A 353 13.61 -7.73 11.09
C ILE A 353 13.66 -8.69 9.91
N SER A 354 13.72 -9.99 10.20
CA SER A 354 13.89 -11.02 9.18
C SER A 354 12.62 -11.21 8.33
N GLN A 355 12.80 -11.50 7.05
CA GLN A 355 11.72 -11.96 6.17
C GLN A 355 11.54 -13.49 6.31
N PRO A 356 10.35 -14.04 5.99
CA PRO A 356 10.14 -15.47 5.95
C PRO A 356 11.19 -16.20 5.09
N VAL A 357 11.70 -17.33 5.57
CA VAL A 357 12.84 -18.07 4.95
C VAL A 357 12.61 -18.39 3.48
N TYR A 358 11.38 -18.73 3.09
CA TYR A 358 11.04 -19.01 1.69
C TYR A 358 11.20 -17.77 0.78
N ARG A 359 10.88 -16.56 1.28
CA ARG A 359 11.09 -15.31 0.53
C ARG A 359 12.57 -15.01 0.39
N VAL A 360 13.34 -15.24 1.44
CA VAL A 360 14.81 -15.08 1.39
C VAL A 360 15.42 -16.04 0.37
N LEU A 361 15.02 -17.32 0.37
CA LEU A 361 15.52 -18.31 -0.57
C LEU A 361 15.12 -17.98 -2.02
N MET A 362 13.84 -17.62 -2.25
CA MET A 362 13.39 -17.23 -3.59
C MET A 362 14.07 -15.95 -4.10
N GLY A 363 14.25 -14.95 -3.23
CA GLY A 363 15.00 -13.74 -3.58
C GLY A 363 16.45 -14.06 -3.96
N LYS A 364 17.12 -14.92 -3.19
CA LYS A 364 18.49 -15.39 -3.50
C LYS A 364 18.55 -16.15 -4.83
N ALA A 365 17.63 -17.07 -5.08
CA ALA A 365 17.58 -17.83 -6.34
C ALA A 365 17.32 -16.92 -7.54
N PHE A 366 16.39 -15.98 -7.42
CA PHE A 366 16.12 -15.00 -8.47
C PHE A 366 17.36 -14.12 -8.73
N ASN A 367 18.00 -13.64 -7.68
CA ASN A 367 19.19 -12.81 -7.79
C ASN A 367 20.36 -13.55 -8.46
N LEU A 368 20.54 -14.85 -8.18
CA LEU A 368 21.53 -15.67 -8.88
C LEU A 368 21.26 -15.73 -10.39
N ILE A 369 19.99 -15.86 -10.80
CA ILE A 369 19.62 -15.83 -12.23
C ILE A 369 19.94 -14.46 -12.83
N VAL A 370 19.56 -13.38 -12.15
CA VAL A 370 19.85 -12.02 -12.62
C VAL A 370 21.36 -11.77 -12.74
N GLN A 371 22.16 -12.24 -11.79
CA GLN A 371 23.61 -12.16 -11.86
C GLN A 371 24.20 -12.96 -13.02
N ALA A 372 23.70 -14.18 -13.25
CA ALA A 372 24.18 -15.03 -14.33
C ALA A 372 23.85 -14.46 -15.72
N VAL A 373 22.69 -13.78 -15.86
CA VAL A 373 22.13 -13.42 -17.17
C VAL A 373 22.32 -11.93 -17.52
N LEU A 374 22.17 -11.02 -16.56
CA LEU A 374 22.11 -9.57 -16.84
C LEU A 374 23.17 -8.76 -16.09
N LEU A 375 23.35 -9.04 -14.80
CA LEU A 375 24.05 -8.14 -13.89
C LEU A 375 25.07 -8.88 -13.01
N PRO A 376 26.09 -9.53 -13.58
CA PRO A 376 27.14 -10.17 -12.78
C PRO A 376 27.77 -9.17 -11.79
N GLY A 377 27.99 -9.62 -10.56
CA GLY A 377 28.61 -8.84 -9.49
C GLY A 377 27.69 -7.89 -8.71
N ILE A 378 26.39 -7.82 -9.02
CA ILE A 378 25.40 -7.09 -8.22
C ILE A 378 24.57 -8.10 -7.42
N TRP A 379 24.71 -8.06 -6.11
CA TRP A 379 24.12 -8.99 -5.15
C TRP A 379 22.75 -8.56 -4.63
N ASP A 380 22.33 -7.30 -4.79
CA ASP A 380 20.99 -6.89 -4.38
C ASP A 380 20.35 -5.89 -5.36
N THR A 381 19.89 -6.41 -6.49
CA THR A 381 19.21 -5.60 -7.51
C THR A 381 17.87 -5.03 -7.04
N GLN A 382 17.20 -5.69 -6.09
CA GLN A 382 15.79 -5.45 -5.74
C GLN A 382 15.61 -4.59 -4.48
N CYS A 383 16.67 -3.97 -3.96
CA CYS A 383 16.53 -3.05 -2.85
C CYS A 383 15.84 -1.76 -3.32
N GLY A 384 14.70 -1.39 -2.74
CA GLY A 384 13.94 -0.20 -3.14
C GLY A 384 14.63 1.13 -2.87
N PHE A 385 15.82 1.13 -2.25
CA PHE A 385 16.60 2.32 -1.91
C PHE A 385 17.77 2.50 -2.87
N LYS A 386 17.65 3.42 -3.83
CA LYS A 386 18.63 3.62 -4.90
C LYS A 386 18.80 5.10 -5.21
N LEU A 387 20.04 5.57 -5.29
CA LEU A 387 20.41 6.94 -5.61
C LEU A 387 21.07 6.97 -6.98
N PHE A 388 20.64 7.91 -7.80
CA PHE A 388 21.13 8.11 -9.16
C PHE A 388 21.61 9.54 -9.32
N ARG A 389 22.63 9.76 -10.16
CA ARG A 389 22.79 11.06 -10.79
C ARG A 389 21.57 11.34 -11.67
N ALA A 390 21.07 12.57 -11.68
CA ALA A 390 19.85 12.90 -12.41
C ALA A 390 19.94 12.57 -13.90
N ASP A 391 21.06 12.89 -14.55
CA ASP A 391 21.28 12.60 -15.96
C ASP A 391 21.20 11.09 -16.26
N VAL A 392 21.71 10.25 -15.35
CA VAL A 392 21.63 8.79 -15.45
C VAL A 392 20.18 8.34 -15.23
N ALA A 393 19.53 8.84 -14.17
CA ALA A 393 18.15 8.49 -13.83
C ALA A 393 17.21 8.72 -15.02
N HIS A 394 17.19 9.93 -15.59
CA HIS A 394 16.33 10.25 -16.71
C HIS A 394 16.59 9.33 -17.91
N ARG A 395 17.85 9.03 -18.25
CA ARG A 395 18.17 8.13 -19.38
C ARG A 395 17.70 6.69 -19.15
N VAL A 396 17.89 6.14 -17.95
CA VAL A 396 17.56 4.73 -17.66
C VAL A 396 16.08 4.50 -17.38
N PHE A 397 15.33 5.55 -17.01
CA PHE A 397 13.88 5.48 -16.81
C PHE A 397 13.05 5.87 -18.05
N ALA A 398 13.51 6.79 -18.91
CA ALA A 398 12.74 7.27 -20.09
C ALA A 398 12.31 6.16 -21.08
N GLY A 399 13.03 5.04 -21.08
CA GLY A 399 12.77 3.88 -21.96
C GLY A 399 12.38 2.60 -21.21
N LEU A 400 11.87 2.73 -19.99
CA LEU A 400 11.49 1.58 -19.17
C LEU A 400 10.34 0.81 -19.84
N VAL A 401 10.54 -0.49 -20.08
CA VAL A 401 9.56 -1.39 -20.70
C VAL A 401 8.69 -2.05 -19.63
N THR A 402 9.22 -2.23 -18.43
CA THR A 402 8.54 -2.94 -17.35
C THR A 402 7.81 -1.99 -16.42
N ASP A 403 6.47 -2.05 -16.42
CA ASP A 403 5.65 -1.26 -15.51
C ASP A 403 5.66 -1.81 -14.05
N GLY A 404 6.00 -3.09 -13.85
CA GLY A 404 6.00 -3.76 -12.54
C GLY A 404 7.38 -3.86 -11.84
N PHE A 405 7.55 -4.85 -10.95
CA PHE A 405 8.76 -5.05 -10.15
C PHE A 405 10.03 -5.41 -10.94
N GLY A 406 9.91 -5.75 -12.22
CA GLY A 406 11.08 -6.00 -13.08
C GLY A 406 11.86 -4.74 -13.46
N PHE A 407 11.40 -3.55 -13.07
CA PHE A 407 12.13 -2.30 -13.31
C PHE A 407 13.53 -2.31 -12.67
N ASP A 408 13.67 -2.92 -11.50
CA ASP A 408 14.92 -2.94 -10.72
C ASP A 408 16.11 -3.50 -11.52
N PRO A 409 16.08 -4.75 -12.02
CA PRO A 409 17.14 -5.26 -12.88
C PRO A 409 17.21 -4.53 -14.22
N GLU A 410 16.10 -4.01 -14.76
CA GLU A 410 16.08 -3.31 -16.04
C GLU A 410 16.88 -2.00 -16.00
N VAL A 411 16.63 -1.13 -15.02
CA VAL A 411 17.33 0.17 -14.91
C VAL A 411 18.81 -0.02 -14.64
N LEU A 412 19.18 -1.03 -13.84
CA LEU A 412 20.58 -1.36 -13.58
C LEU A 412 21.27 -1.95 -14.82
N TYR A 413 20.57 -2.80 -15.58
CA TYR A 413 21.10 -3.34 -16.84
C TYR A 413 21.34 -2.22 -17.86
N ARG A 414 20.39 -1.28 -17.98
CA ARG A 414 20.53 -0.12 -18.86
C ARG A 414 21.66 0.81 -18.43
N ALA A 415 21.80 1.09 -17.14
CA ALA A 415 22.92 1.87 -16.61
C ALA A 415 24.27 1.22 -16.97
N ARG A 416 24.38 -0.10 -16.75
CA ARG A 416 25.59 -0.86 -17.10
C ARG A 416 25.90 -0.85 -18.59
N LYS A 417 24.90 -1.02 -19.46
CA LYS A 417 25.08 -0.96 -20.92
C LYS A 417 25.57 0.41 -21.39
N GLN A 418 25.28 1.47 -20.64
CA GLN A 418 25.79 2.83 -20.87
C GLN A 418 27.17 3.09 -20.25
N GLY A 419 27.84 2.05 -19.70
CA GLY A 419 29.15 2.19 -19.04
C GLY A 419 29.09 2.91 -17.68
N VAL A 420 27.91 3.09 -17.11
CA VAL A 420 27.77 3.78 -15.81
C VAL A 420 28.25 2.87 -14.69
N ARG A 421 29.12 3.40 -13.83
CA ARG A 421 29.57 2.71 -12.61
C ARG A 421 28.41 2.60 -11.61
N ILE A 422 28.11 1.36 -11.21
CA ILE A 422 27.11 1.04 -10.19
C ILE A 422 27.85 0.61 -8.93
N ALA A 423 27.55 1.25 -7.80
CA ALA A 423 28.09 0.89 -6.49
C ALA A 423 27.02 0.21 -5.62
N GLU A 424 27.37 -0.89 -4.97
CA GLU A 424 26.54 -1.48 -3.91
C GLU A 424 26.98 -0.97 -2.55
N VAL A 425 26.02 -0.51 -1.76
CA VAL A 425 26.27 0.10 -0.46
C VAL A 425 25.55 -0.70 0.62
N PRO A 426 26.24 -1.17 1.68
CA PRO A 426 25.59 -1.93 2.74
C PRO A 426 24.67 -1.03 3.56
N VAL A 427 23.40 -1.43 3.67
CA VAL A 427 22.39 -0.65 4.39
C VAL A 427 21.78 -1.41 5.56
N VAL A 428 21.24 -0.67 6.53
CA VAL A 428 20.29 -1.23 7.50
C VAL A 428 18.94 -1.42 6.81
N TRP A 429 18.34 -2.60 6.98
CA TRP A 429 17.04 -2.91 6.40
C TRP A 429 16.10 -3.51 7.45
N ARG A 430 14.88 -2.98 7.49
CA ARG A 430 13.81 -3.33 8.43
C ARG A 430 12.60 -3.83 7.64
N ASN A 431 12.16 -5.06 7.91
CA ASN A 431 10.94 -5.58 7.33
C ASN A 431 9.72 -4.83 7.89
N SER A 432 8.93 -4.21 7.02
CA SER A 432 7.62 -3.66 7.37
C SER A 432 6.51 -4.67 7.03
N ALA A 433 5.58 -4.92 7.95
CA ALA A 433 4.36 -5.69 7.68
C ALA A 433 3.18 -4.74 7.36
N PRO A 434 2.18 -5.11 6.55
CA PRO A 434 2.05 -6.25 5.63
C PRO A 434 2.49 -5.90 4.20
N THR A 435 3.04 -6.88 3.46
CA THR A 435 3.40 -6.74 2.04
C THR A 435 2.18 -7.03 1.15
N LYS A 436 1.84 -6.14 0.22
CA LYS A 436 0.72 -6.31 -0.72
C LYS A 436 1.08 -7.09 -2.00
N VAL A 437 2.34 -7.49 -2.14
CA VAL A 437 2.89 -8.11 -3.35
C VAL A 437 2.73 -9.63 -3.28
N SER A 438 2.16 -10.23 -4.33
CA SER A 438 2.15 -11.69 -4.51
C SER A 438 3.54 -12.18 -4.92
N PRO A 439 4.28 -12.90 -4.06
CA PRO A 439 5.67 -13.25 -4.34
C PRO A 439 5.84 -14.12 -5.60
N VAL A 440 4.92 -15.06 -5.83
CA VAL A 440 5.05 -16.06 -6.90
C VAL A 440 4.76 -15.47 -8.29
N ARG A 441 3.67 -14.70 -8.43
CA ARG A 441 3.32 -14.08 -9.73
C ARG A 441 4.37 -13.06 -10.12
N SER A 442 4.77 -12.19 -9.17
CA SER A 442 5.82 -11.20 -9.42
C SER A 442 7.15 -11.85 -9.80
N SER A 443 7.56 -12.95 -9.17
CA SER A 443 8.81 -13.65 -9.53
C SER A 443 8.80 -14.24 -10.94
N LEU A 444 7.68 -14.84 -11.38
CA LEU A 444 7.57 -15.42 -12.72
C LEU A 444 7.55 -14.34 -13.82
N ASP A 445 6.81 -13.25 -13.59
CA ASP A 445 6.78 -12.13 -14.53
C ASP A 445 8.16 -11.47 -14.61
N MET A 446 8.82 -11.25 -13.47
CA MET A 446 10.19 -10.73 -13.42
C MET A 446 11.18 -11.63 -14.19
N LEU A 447 11.10 -12.97 -14.06
CA LEU A 447 11.97 -13.88 -14.79
C LEU A 447 11.79 -13.78 -16.31
N LYS A 448 10.54 -13.72 -16.79
CA LYS A 448 10.24 -13.51 -18.22
C LYS A 448 10.81 -12.18 -18.71
N HIS A 449 10.71 -11.13 -17.89
CA HIS A 449 11.29 -9.82 -18.21
C HIS A 449 12.82 -9.89 -18.33
N VAL A 450 13.50 -10.53 -17.36
CA VAL A 450 14.96 -10.71 -17.38
C VAL A 450 15.42 -11.40 -18.66
N ILE A 451 14.77 -12.50 -19.05
CA ILE A 451 15.09 -13.23 -20.28
C ILE A 451 14.83 -12.35 -21.51
N ARG A 452 13.70 -11.63 -21.56
CA ARG A 452 13.36 -10.74 -22.68
C ARG A 452 14.36 -9.59 -22.84
N LEU A 453 14.84 -9.02 -21.74
CA LEU A 453 15.86 -7.97 -21.76
C LEU A 453 17.19 -8.49 -22.32
N ARG A 454 17.57 -9.72 -21.97
CA ARG A 454 18.77 -10.35 -22.51
C ARG A 454 18.68 -10.63 -24.00
N LEU A 455 17.50 -11.00 -24.51
CA LEU A 455 17.28 -11.30 -25.93
C LEU A 455 17.16 -10.04 -26.80
N ARG A 456 16.80 -8.89 -26.23
CA ARG A 456 16.64 -7.61 -26.95
C ARG A 456 17.87 -6.71 -26.92
N GLY A 457 18.78 -6.94 -25.97
CA GLY A 457 19.92 -6.06 -25.70
C GLY A 457 21.23 -6.69 -26.07
#